data_AF-A0A220S8F7-F1
#
_entry.id   AF-A0A220S8F7-F1
#
_cell.length_a   1.000
_cell.length_b   1.000
_cell.length_c   1.000
_cell.angle_alpha   90.00
_cell.angle_beta   90.00
_cell.angle_gamma   90.00
#
_symmetry.space_group_name_H-M   'P 1'
#
loop_
_entity.id
_entity.type
_entity.pdbx_description
1 polymer ?
#
loop_
_entity_poly.entity_id
_entity_poly.type
_entity_poly.pdbx_seq_one_letter_code
_entity_poly.pdbx_strand_id
1 'polypeptide(L)'
;MKRIAQRHRTKASRTVVNLPTEEIEQEKPLFLIMQKVWFDKIESGEKTEEYRDNTEFYQSRLLNKAKTAFKNYRTVILQIGYNSDAKRMTVEIEKITLKRDFTIHLGKILERTNF
;
A
#
# COMPACT_ATOMS: atom_id res chain seq x y z
N MET A 1 18.26 6.64 -42.47
CA MET A 1 18.88 6.13 -41.23
C MET A 1 18.31 6.87 -40.03
N LYS A 2 17.39 6.28 -39.26
CA LYS A 2 16.85 6.89 -38.02
C LYS A 2 17.58 6.28 -36.83
N ARG A 3 18.31 7.11 -36.07
CA ARG A 3 19.07 6.71 -34.88
C ARG A 3 18.13 6.23 -33.79
N ILE A 4 18.28 4.98 -33.38
CA ILE A 4 17.66 4.41 -32.19
C ILE A 4 18.42 4.97 -30.99
N ALA A 5 17.79 5.86 -30.23
CA ALA A 5 18.35 6.33 -28.97
C ALA A 5 18.29 5.19 -27.95
N GLN A 6 19.45 4.58 -27.70
CA GLN A 6 19.65 3.63 -26.60
C GLN A 6 19.39 4.37 -25.29
N ARG A 7 18.24 4.11 -24.65
CA ARG A 7 17.95 4.59 -23.30
C ARG A 7 18.90 3.89 -22.34
N HIS A 8 20.01 4.53 -22.00
CA HIS A 8 20.84 4.13 -20.88
C HIS A 8 19.99 4.19 -19.60
N ARG A 9 19.64 3.02 -19.07
CA ARG A 9 18.95 2.87 -17.80
C ARG A 9 19.95 3.23 -16.70
N THR A 10 19.93 4.48 -16.25
CA THR A 10 20.71 4.92 -15.09
C THR A 10 20.24 4.17 -13.85
N LYS A 11 21.19 3.55 -13.15
CA LYS A 11 20.98 2.79 -11.93
C LYS A 11 20.68 3.81 -10.81
N ALA A 12 19.41 4.16 -10.63
CA ALA A 12 19.01 5.10 -9.58
C ALA A 12 19.49 4.60 -8.22
N SER A 13 20.25 5.45 -7.54
CA SER A 13 20.72 5.25 -6.16
C SER A 13 19.53 4.89 -5.26
N ARG A 14 19.64 3.77 -4.53
CA ARG A 14 18.60 3.30 -3.59
C ARG A 14 18.63 4.16 -2.32
N THR A 15 18.05 5.35 -2.38
CA THR A 15 17.81 6.15 -1.17
C THR A 15 16.61 5.54 -0.43
N VAL A 16 16.87 4.94 0.73
CA VAL A 16 15.80 4.57 1.67
C VAL A 16 15.27 5.86 2.29
N VAL A 17 13.98 6.14 2.14
CA VAL A 17 13.38 7.33 2.75
C VAL A 17 12.94 6.96 4.16
N ASN A 18 13.60 7.54 5.17
CA ASN A 18 13.23 7.33 6.57
C ASN A 18 12.22 8.42 6.97
N LEU A 19 10.94 8.19 6.68
CA LEU A 19 9.86 9.07 7.11
C LEU A 19 9.26 8.54 8.43
N PRO A 20 8.99 9.42 9.42
CA PRO A 20 8.21 9.05 10.59
C PRO A 20 6.75 8.80 10.20
N THR A 21 5.99 8.20 11.11
CA THR A 21 4.52 8.17 11.04
C THR A 21 3.97 9.32 11.87
N GLU A 22 2.89 9.97 11.40
CA GLU A 22 2.21 11.02 12.18
C GLU A 22 1.68 10.48 13.51
N GLU A 23 1.56 11.34 14.52
CA GLU A 23 0.98 10.94 15.82
C GLU A 23 -0.54 10.78 15.72
N ILE A 24 -1.19 11.64 14.92
CA ILE A 24 -2.65 11.67 14.79
C ILE A 24 -3.11 10.54 13.86
N GLU A 25 -3.88 9.60 14.42
CA GLU A 25 -4.51 8.51 13.68
C GLU A 25 -5.52 9.03 12.66
N GLN A 26 -5.57 8.39 11.49
CA GLN A 26 -6.57 8.65 10.47
C GLN A 26 -7.94 8.15 10.93
N GLU A 27 -8.95 9.02 10.90
CA GLU A 27 -10.33 8.71 11.29
C GLU A 27 -10.92 7.52 10.49
N LYS A 28 -10.52 7.39 9.22
CA LYS A 28 -11.00 6.34 8.32
C LYS A 28 -9.87 5.35 7.99
N PRO A 29 -10.20 4.05 7.88
CA PRO A 29 -9.23 3.05 7.48
C PRO A 29 -8.72 3.30 6.05
N LEU A 30 -7.53 2.81 5.75
CA LEU A 30 -7.03 2.81 4.38
C LEU A 30 -7.87 1.84 3.54
N PHE A 31 -8.48 2.30 2.46
CA PHE A 31 -9.31 1.43 1.61
C PHE A 31 -8.60 1.04 0.32
N LEU A 32 -8.33 -0.25 0.11
CA LEU A 32 -7.62 -0.75 -1.06
C LEU A 32 -8.43 -1.81 -1.81
N ILE A 33 -8.57 -1.59 -3.11
CA ILE A 33 -9.09 -2.60 -4.03
C ILE A 33 -7.90 -3.40 -4.57
N MET A 34 -8.06 -4.71 -4.67
CA MET A 34 -7.04 -5.62 -5.18
C MET A 34 -7.63 -6.79 -5.95
N GLN A 35 -6.76 -7.49 -6.68
CA GLN A 35 -7.10 -8.72 -7.39
C GLN A 35 -7.27 -9.88 -6.40
N LYS A 36 -8.15 -10.83 -6.73
CA LYS A 36 -8.48 -12.00 -5.90
C LYS A 36 -7.23 -12.78 -5.47
N VAL A 37 -6.26 -12.98 -6.37
CA VAL A 37 -5.05 -13.75 -6.07
C VAL A 37 -4.25 -13.18 -4.87
N TRP A 38 -4.18 -11.85 -4.73
CA TRP A 38 -3.47 -11.23 -3.61
C TRP A 38 -4.29 -11.25 -2.34
N PHE A 39 -5.61 -11.07 -2.49
CA PHE A 39 -6.55 -11.20 -1.38
C PHE A 39 -6.47 -12.61 -0.77
N ASP A 40 -6.56 -13.66 -1.57
CA ASP A 40 -6.51 -15.05 -1.09
C ASP A 40 -5.17 -15.37 -0.40
N LYS A 41 -4.05 -14.84 -0.92
CA LYS A 41 -2.72 -14.99 -0.31
C LYS A 41 -2.61 -14.28 1.04
N ILE A 42 -3.22 -13.10 1.18
CA ILE A 42 -3.26 -12.38 2.46
C ILE A 42 -4.18 -13.09 3.43
N GLU A 43 -5.36 -13.53 2.97
CA GLU A 43 -6.34 -14.23 3.79
C GLU A 43 -5.78 -15.54 4.37
N SER A 44 -5.02 -16.29 3.58
CA SER A 44 -4.38 -17.55 4.00
C SER A 44 -3.15 -17.33 4.88
N GLY A 45 -2.65 -16.10 5.01
CA GLY A 45 -1.42 -15.77 5.72
C GLY A 45 -0.13 -16.06 4.93
N GLU A 46 -0.21 -16.50 3.68
CA GLU A 46 0.96 -16.67 2.80
C GLU A 46 1.66 -15.32 2.50
N LYS A 47 0.89 -14.22 2.54
CA LYS A 47 1.37 -12.87 2.24
C LYS A 47 1.01 -11.90 3.36
N THR A 48 2.03 -11.29 3.96
CA THR A 48 1.89 -10.32 5.07
C THR A 48 2.26 -8.87 4.68
N GLU A 49 2.47 -8.62 3.38
CA GLU A 49 2.84 -7.30 2.88
C GLU A 49 1.98 -6.93 1.67
N GLU A 50 1.53 -5.67 1.57
CA GLU A 50 0.89 -5.11 0.37
C GLU A 50 1.80 -4.04 -0.25
N TYR A 51 2.00 -4.12 -1.57
CA TYR A 51 2.88 -3.21 -2.30
C TYR A 51 2.08 -2.23 -3.15
N ARG A 52 2.49 -0.96 -3.17
CA ARG A 52 1.89 0.07 -4.05
C ARG A 52 2.96 0.96 -4.65
N ASP A 53 2.83 1.25 -5.95
CA ASP A 53 3.78 2.09 -6.68
C ASP A 53 3.93 3.47 -6.02
N ASN A 54 5.14 4.04 -6.06
CA ASN A 54 5.38 5.39 -5.59
C ASN A 54 4.88 6.46 -6.59
N THR A 55 3.58 6.48 -6.85
CA THR A 55 2.89 7.48 -7.68
C THR A 55 2.29 8.60 -6.83
N GLU A 56 1.98 9.74 -7.45
CA GLU A 56 1.31 10.86 -6.75
C GLU A 56 -0.01 10.44 -6.09
N PHE A 57 -0.74 9.54 -6.74
CA PHE A 57 -1.96 8.96 -6.18
C PHE A 57 -1.69 8.29 -4.83
N TYR A 58 -0.74 7.34 -4.76
CA TYR A 58 -0.45 6.66 -3.49
C TYR A 58 0.28 7.56 -2.49
N GLN A 59 1.12 8.49 -2.93
CA GLN A 59 1.71 9.50 -2.05
C GLN A 59 0.63 10.32 -1.34
N SER A 60 -0.39 10.80 -2.05
CA SER A 60 -1.48 11.58 -1.43
C SER A 60 -2.29 10.80 -0.40
N ARG A 61 -2.30 9.47 -0.53
CA ARG A 61 -3.01 8.56 0.37
C ARG A 61 -2.17 8.17 1.56
N LEU A 62 -0.90 7.85 1.37
CA LEU A 62 -0.03 7.25 2.38
C LEU A 62 0.87 8.25 3.10
N LEU A 63 1.13 9.42 2.50
CA LEU A 63 1.92 10.50 3.08
C LEU A 63 1.05 11.69 3.42
N ASN A 64 1.48 12.47 4.40
CA ASN A 64 0.85 13.75 4.69
C ASN A 64 1.05 14.77 3.55
N LYS A 65 0.35 15.90 3.63
CA LYS A 65 0.35 16.91 2.55
C LYS A 65 1.75 17.43 2.22
N ALA A 66 2.61 17.55 3.23
CA ALA A 66 3.99 18.01 3.08
C ALA A 66 4.95 16.91 2.57
N LYS A 67 4.50 15.65 2.50
CA LYS A 67 5.30 14.46 2.16
C LYS A 67 6.50 14.26 3.10
N THR A 68 6.35 14.65 4.36
CA THR A 68 7.39 14.56 5.40
C THR A 68 7.15 13.43 6.39
N ALA A 69 5.95 12.85 6.41
CA ALA A 69 5.58 11.73 7.27
C ALA A 69 4.54 10.82 6.59
N PHE A 70 4.48 9.55 7.03
CA PHE A 70 3.37 8.65 6.72
C PHE A 70 2.14 9.06 7.51
N LYS A 71 0.97 9.01 6.86
CA LYS A 71 -0.29 9.09 7.60
C LYS A 71 -0.43 7.87 8.50
N ASN A 72 -0.95 8.09 9.70
CA ASN A 72 -1.10 7.04 10.70
C ASN A 72 -2.40 6.25 10.48
N TYR A 73 -2.33 5.20 9.67
CA TYR A 73 -3.43 4.25 9.52
C TYR A 73 -3.23 3.06 10.45
N ARG A 74 -4.21 2.77 11.31
CA ARG A 74 -4.23 1.58 12.16
C ARG A 74 -4.69 0.33 11.40
N THR A 75 -5.60 0.49 10.45
CA THR A 75 -6.18 -0.63 9.69
C THR A 75 -6.34 -0.31 8.21
N VAL A 76 -6.37 -1.38 7.41
CA VAL A 76 -6.68 -1.37 5.98
C VAL A 76 -7.89 -2.25 5.71
N ILE A 77 -8.82 -1.77 4.89
CA ILE A 77 -9.87 -2.58 4.29
C ILE A 77 -9.40 -2.99 2.90
N LEU A 78 -9.28 -4.31 2.68
CA LEU A 78 -8.95 -4.91 1.39
C LEU A 78 -10.24 -5.41 0.76
N GLN A 79 -10.53 -4.99 -0.48
CA GLN A 79 -11.73 -5.40 -1.23
C GLN A 79 -11.36 -6.09 -2.54
N ILE A 80 -12.07 -7.17 -2.87
CA ILE A 80 -11.96 -7.85 -4.17
C ILE A 80 -12.83 -7.13 -5.22
N GLY A 81 -12.20 -6.44 -6.18
CA GLY A 81 -12.92 -5.76 -7.26
C GLY A 81 -13.78 -4.57 -6.79
N TYR A 82 -14.76 -4.15 -7.61
CA TYR A 82 -15.52 -2.89 -7.43
C TYR A 82 -17.01 -3.09 -7.12
N ASN A 83 -17.50 -4.31 -6.92
CA ASN A 83 -18.92 -4.55 -6.70
C ASN A 83 -19.33 -4.30 -5.23
N SER A 84 -20.62 -3.99 -5.00
CA SER A 84 -21.16 -3.65 -3.67
C SER A 84 -21.11 -4.82 -2.69
N ASP A 85 -21.28 -6.04 -3.22
CA ASP A 85 -21.25 -7.31 -2.48
C ASP A 85 -19.84 -7.94 -2.44
N ALA A 86 -18.81 -7.13 -2.69
CA ALA A 86 -17.45 -7.64 -2.77
C ALA A 86 -16.99 -8.16 -1.42
N LYS A 87 -16.25 -9.27 -1.42
CA LYS A 87 -15.57 -9.76 -0.22
C LYS A 87 -14.59 -8.71 0.28
N ARG A 88 -14.60 -8.48 1.58
CA ARG A 88 -13.71 -7.53 2.25
C ARG A 88 -13.08 -8.15 3.48
N MET A 89 -11.81 -7.84 3.71
CA MET A 89 -11.20 -8.08 5.01
C MET A 89 -10.62 -6.78 5.59
N THR A 90 -10.83 -6.58 6.88
CA THR A 90 -10.16 -5.53 7.65
C THR A 90 -8.93 -6.12 8.30
N VAL A 91 -7.77 -5.53 8.04
CA VAL A 91 -6.46 -6.03 8.49
C VAL A 91 -5.73 -4.93 9.25
N GLU A 92 -5.03 -5.29 10.31
CA GLU A 92 -4.13 -4.40 11.03
C GLU A 92 -2.97 -3.94 10.12
N ILE A 93 -2.57 -2.67 10.26
CA ILE A 93 -1.34 -2.15 9.67
C ILE A 93 -0.31 -2.04 10.79
N GLU A 94 0.77 -2.81 10.68
CA GLU A 94 1.88 -2.74 11.64
C GLU A 94 2.81 -1.58 11.32
N LYS A 95 3.07 -1.35 10.03
CA LYS A 95 3.98 -0.30 9.56
C LYS A 95 3.77 0.02 8.08
N ILE A 96 4.09 1.25 7.69
CA ILE A 96 4.27 1.64 6.30
C ILE A 96 5.73 2.04 6.08
N THR A 97 6.30 1.61 4.95
CA THR A 97 7.67 1.97 4.55
C THR A 97 7.71 2.39 3.09
N LEU A 98 8.70 3.21 2.74
CA LEU A 98 8.93 3.66 1.38
C LEU A 98 10.41 3.44 1.01
N LYS A 99 10.64 2.56 0.03
CA LYS A 99 11.96 2.39 -0.60
C LYS A 99 11.86 2.90 -2.04
N ARG A 100 11.69 1.98 -3.00
CA ARG A 100 11.29 2.34 -4.36
C ARG A 100 9.78 2.58 -4.42
N ASP A 101 9.04 1.66 -3.82
CA ASP A 101 7.59 1.61 -3.76
C ASP A 101 7.16 1.57 -2.28
N PHE A 102 5.88 1.81 -2.02
CA PHE A 102 5.31 1.67 -0.70
C PHE A 102 5.14 0.19 -0.35
N THR A 103 5.45 -0.15 0.90
CA THR A 103 5.12 -1.44 1.50
C THR A 103 4.30 -1.20 2.76
N ILE A 104 3.11 -1.78 2.79
CA ILE A 104 2.21 -1.82 3.94
C ILE A 104 2.39 -3.20 4.59
N HIS A 105 2.92 -3.20 5.80
CA HIS A 105 3.13 -4.41 6.61
C HIS A 105 1.83 -4.74 7.34
N LEU A 106 1.28 -5.91 7.03
CA LEU A 106 -0.03 -6.35 7.47
C LEU A 106 0.08 -7.26 8.69
N GLY A 107 -0.70 -6.95 9.72
CA GLY A 107 -0.82 -7.75 10.94
C GLY A 107 -2.01 -8.69 10.88
N LYS A 108 -2.77 -8.74 11.98
CA LYS A 108 -3.91 -9.66 12.12
C LYS A 108 -5.10 -9.26 11.24
N ILE A 109 -5.79 -10.26 10.70
CA ILE A 109 -7.13 -10.07 10.12
C ILE A 109 -8.11 -9.88 11.28
N LEU A 110 -8.78 -8.74 11.31
CA LEU A 110 -9.71 -8.34 12.37
C LEU A 110 -11.16 -8.69 12.04
N GLU A 111 -11.53 -8.57 10.76
CA GLU A 111 -12.91 -8.79 10.30
C GLU A 111 -12.93 -9.30 8.87
N ARG A 112 -13.97 -10.08 8.56
CA ARG A 112 -14.31 -10.62 7.25
C ARG A 112 -15.78 -10.28 6.93
N THR A 113 -16.04 -9.66 5.78
CA THR A 113 -17.38 -9.26 5.34
C THR A 113 -17.70 -9.87 3.97
N ASN A 114 -18.96 -10.27 3.74
CA ASN A 114 -19.45 -10.89 2.50
C ASN A 114 -18.69 -12.17 2.10
N PHE A 115 -18.43 -13.06 3.07
CA PHE A 115 -17.69 -14.29 2.85
C PHE A 115 -18.54 -15.48 2.45
#